data_AF-A0A923VG24-F1
#
_entry.id   AF-A0A923VG24-F1
#
_cell.length_a   1.000
_cell.length_b   1.000
_cell.length_c   1.000
_cell.angle_alpha   90.00
_cell.angle_beta   90.00
_cell.angle_gamma   90.00
#
_symmetry.space_group_name_H-M   'P 1'
#
loop_
_entity.id
_entity.type
_entity.pdbx_description
1 polymer ?
#
loop_
_entity_poly.entity_id
_entity_poly.type
_entity_poly.pdbx_seq_one_letter_code
_entity_poly.pdbx_strand_id
1 'polypeptide(L)'
;MKFTLFEFEDKAWLPPIIRKGMLDYLAFTLNKGNFYEPVAPLIVQLVQQTKASNIIDLCSGGGGTIEQLQKTIYEKYQQQIPFVLTDIFPDEAAYKLIQC
;
A
#
# COMPACT_ATOMS: atom_id res chain seq x y z
N MET A 1 28.99 6.05 -13.48
CA MET A 1 29.12 5.95 -12.01
C MET A 1 27.91 5.19 -11.47
N LYS A 2 28.08 4.11 -10.70
CA LYS A 2 26.97 3.28 -10.20
C LYS A 2 26.72 3.66 -8.74
N PHE A 3 25.58 4.31 -8.47
CA PHE A 3 25.15 4.60 -7.11
C PHE A 3 24.34 3.42 -6.57
N THR A 4 24.60 3.06 -5.31
CA THR A 4 23.74 2.14 -4.58
C THR A 4 22.94 2.98 -3.60
N LEU A 5 21.67 3.21 -3.91
CA LEU A 5 20.74 3.92 -3.04
C LEU A 5 20.15 2.93 -2.03
N PHE A 6 19.66 3.46 -0.92
CA PHE A 6 18.99 2.68 0.11
C PHE A 6 17.86 3.51 0.73
N GLU A 7 16.86 2.81 1.23
CA GLU A 7 15.84 3.38 2.09
C GLU A 7 16.22 3.12 3.55
N PHE A 8 15.92 4.08 4.42
CA PHE A 8 16.24 3.93 5.84
C PHE A 8 15.33 2.87 6.49
N GLU A 9 14.07 2.79 6.10
CA GLU A 9 13.08 1.85 6.64
C GLU A 9 13.45 0.38 6.41
N ASP A 10 14.18 0.08 5.33
CA ASP A 10 14.72 -1.25 5.01
C ASP A 10 15.86 -1.70 5.95
N LYS A 11 16.38 -0.82 6.81
CA LYS A 11 17.49 -1.19 7.70
C LYS A 11 16.96 -1.82 8.97
N ALA A 12 17.38 -3.07 9.24
CA ALA A 12 17.00 -3.81 10.44
C ALA A 12 17.36 -3.10 11.76
N TRP A 13 18.41 -2.28 11.78
CA TRP A 13 18.82 -1.52 12.95
C TRP A 13 17.98 -0.25 13.20
N LEU A 14 17.15 0.17 12.24
CA LEU A 14 16.34 1.38 12.40
C LEU A 14 15.32 1.17 13.54
N PRO A 15 15.24 2.08 14.53
CA PRO A 15 14.31 1.95 15.64
C PRO A 15 12.85 1.81 15.16
N PRO A 16 12.06 0.88 15.73
CA PRO A 16 10.69 0.63 15.29
C PRO A 16 9.79 1.87 15.26
N ILE A 17 9.93 2.74 16.27
CA ILE A 17 9.15 3.99 16.34
C ILE A 17 9.46 4.96 15.20
N ILE A 18 10.72 5.00 14.75
CA ILE A 18 11.14 5.85 13.63
C ILE A 18 10.62 5.26 12.32
N ARG A 19 10.79 3.94 12.12
CA ARG A 19 10.24 3.24 10.95
C ARG A 19 8.75 3.47 10.82
N LYS A 20 8.00 3.25 11.90
CA LYS A 20 6.55 3.46 11.92
C LYS A 20 6.20 4.92 11.59
N GLY A 21 6.89 5.88 12.22
CA GLY A 21 6.66 7.31 11.94
C GLY A 21 6.91 7.69 10.47
N MET A 22 7.92 7.10 9.82
CA MET A 22 8.18 7.29 8.39
C MET A 22 7.04 6.74 7.53
N LEU A 23 6.61 5.50 7.80
CA LEU A 23 5.50 4.86 7.08
C LEU A 23 4.18 5.62 7.26
N ASP A 24 3.87 6.05 8.49
CA ASP A 24 2.68 6.85 8.80
C ASP A 24 2.72 8.20 8.04
N TYR A 25 3.88 8.86 8.00
CA TYR A 25 4.06 10.11 7.27
C TYR A 25 3.89 9.95 5.75
N LEU A 26 4.44 8.87 5.18
CA LEU A 26 4.27 8.51 3.78
C LEU A 26 2.79 8.27 3.45
N ALA A 27 2.12 7.42 4.23
CA ALA A 27 0.70 7.14 4.07
C ALA A 27 -0.14 8.41 4.13
N PHE A 28 0.09 9.27 5.14
CA PHE A 28 -0.61 10.55 5.26
C PHE A 28 -0.39 11.45 4.04
N THR A 29 0.86 11.61 3.59
CA THR A 29 1.20 12.53 2.50
C THR A 29 0.61 12.06 1.18
N LEU A 30 0.72 10.76 0.89
CA LEU A 30 0.19 10.17 -0.35
C LEU A 30 -1.33 10.16 -0.38
N ASN A 31 -1.98 9.84 0.74
CA ASN A 31 -3.44 9.86 0.85
C ASN A 31 -3.99 11.29 0.77
N LYS A 32 -3.34 12.25 1.43
CA LYS A 32 -3.73 13.67 1.33
C LYS A 32 -3.65 14.21 -0.10
N GLY A 33 -2.71 13.69 -0.89
CA GLY A 33 -2.54 14.04 -2.31
C GLY A 33 -3.34 13.17 -3.28
N ASN A 34 -4.14 12.20 -2.81
CA ASN A 34 -4.82 11.20 -3.64
C ASN A 34 -3.89 10.52 -4.67
N PHE A 35 -2.64 10.26 -4.30
CA PHE A 35 -1.60 9.85 -5.25
C PHE A 35 -1.93 8.53 -5.97
N TYR A 36 -2.68 7.66 -5.31
CA TYR A 36 -3.08 6.33 -5.82
C TYR A 36 -4.45 6.34 -6.53
N GLU A 37 -5.22 7.43 -6.45
CA GLU A 37 -6.53 7.51 -7.10
C GLU A 37 -6.49 7.23 -8.62
N PRO A 38 -5.48 7.72 -9.39
CA PRO A 38 -5.42 7.49 -10.83
C PRO A 38 -5.19 6.03 -11.26
N VAL A 39 -4.67 5.16 -10.38
CA VAL A 39 -4.41 3.75 -10.73
C VAL A 39 -5.66 2.86 -10.59
N ALA A 40 -6.69 3.32 -9.87
CA ALA A 40 -7.93 2.58 -9.64
C ALA A 40 -8.57 1.98 -10.92
N PRO A 41 -8.81 2.75 -12.02
CA PRO A 41 -9.37 2.18 -13.24
C PRO A 41 -8.49 1.09 -13.87
N LEU A 42 -7.17 1.23 -13.78
CA LEU A 42 -6.22 0.27 -14.35
C LEU A 42 -6.27 -1.06 -13.59
N ILE A 43 -6.35 -1.00 -12.25
CA ILE A 43 -6.51 -2.19 -11.42
C ILE A 43 -7.83 -2.90 -11.72
N VAL A 44 -8.93 -2.16 -11.77
CA VAL A 44 -10.27 -2.69 -12.10
C VAL A 44 -10.25 -3.41 -13.46
N GLN A 45 -9.68 -2.77 -14.48
CA GLN A 45 -9.55 -3.36 -15.80
C GLN A 45 -8.70 -4.64 -15.78
N LEU A 46 -7.55 -4.61 -15.09
CA LEU A 46 -6.65 -5.75 -15.00
C LEU A 46 -7.32 -6.95 -14.33
N VAL A 47 -8.03 -6.74 -13.22
CA VAL A 47 -8.75 -7.81 -12.51
C VAL A 47 -9.88 -8.37 -13.38
N GLN A 48 -10.62 -7.52 -14.10
CA GLN A 48 -11.69 -7.98 -15.00
C GLN A 48 -11.15 -8.83 -16.18
N GLN A 49 -9.99 -8.47 -16.72
CA GLN A 49 -9.34 -9.18 -17.83
C GLN A 49 -8.72 -10.51 -17.38
N THR A 50 -8.00 -10.48 -16.27
CA THR A 50 -7.23 -11.64 -15.77
C THR A 50 -8.08 -12.62 -14.97
N LYS A 51 -9.23 -12.18 -14.45
CA LYS A 51 -10.05 -12.93 -13.48
C LYS A 51 -9.27 -13.26 -12.19
N ALA A 52 -8.26 -12.45 -11.85
CA ALA A 52 -7.54 -12.59 -10.60
C ALA A 52 -8.49 -12.43 -9.40
N SER A 53 -8.33 -13.29 -8.40
CA SER A 53 -9.14 -13.28 -7.18
C SER A 53 -8.63 -12.32 -6.11
N ASN A 54 -7.35 -11.94 -6.19
CA ASN A 54 -6.66 -11.11 -5.22
C ASN A 54 -5.44 -10.44 -5.86
N ILE A 55 -4.96 -9.37 -5.23
CA ILE A 55 -3.74 -8.66 -5.59
C ILE A 55 -2.76 -8.78 -4.43
N ILE A 56 -1.50 -9.09 -4.72
CA ILE A 56 -0.43 -9.10 -3.73
C ILE A 56 0.33 -7.79 -3.90
N ASP A 57 0.33 -6.97 -2.86
CA ASP A 57 1.10 -5.74 -2.80
C ASP A 57 2.46 -6.03 -2.15
N LEU A 58 3.53 -5.68 -2.88
CA LEU A 58 4.91 -5.95 -2.47
C LEU A 58 5.52 -4.65 -1.95
N CYS A 59 6.07 -4.69 -0.75
CA CYS A 59 6.58 -3.51 -0.04
C CYS A 59 5.46 -2.52 0.31
N SER A 60 4.40 -3.03 0.92
CA SER A 60 3.21 -2.27 1.31
C SER A 60 3.47 -1.20 2.37
N GLY A 61 4.61 -1.25 3.05
CA GLY A 61 4.90 -0.38 4.19
C GLY A 61 3.78 -0.51 5.24
N GLY A 62 3.18 0.62 5.62
CA GLY A 62 2.04 0.66 6.53
C GLY A 62 0.67 0.35 5.89
N GLY A 63 0.58 0.13 4.58
CA GLY A 63 -0.65 -0.27 3.87
C GLY A 63 -1.70 0.84 3.65
N GLY A 64 -1.53 2.03 4.24
CA GLY A 64 -2.56 3.08 4.21
C GLY A 64 -2.95 3.60 2.82
N THR A 65 -2.07 3.48 1.82
CA THR A 65 -2.41 3.84 0.42
C THR A 65 -3.32 2.81 -0.23
N ILE A 66 -3.17 1.53 0.13
CA ILE A 66 -4.03 0.45 -0.37
C ILE A 66 -5.43 0.56 0.21
N GLU A 67 -5.58 0.94 1.48
CA GLU A 67 -6.88 1.22 2.09
C GLU A 67 -7.66 2.29 1.29
N GLN A 68 -7.01 3.42 1.00
CA GLN A 68 -7.61 4.51 0.22
C GLN A 68 -7.93 4.09 -1.22
N LEU A 69 -7.07 3.26 -1.82
CA LEU A 69 -7.30 2.71 -3.16
C LEU A 69 -8.51 1.77 -3.19
N GLN A 70 -8.62 0.84 -2.22
CA GLN A 70 -9.78 -0.05 -2.10
C GLN A 70 -11.07 0.74 -1.95
N LYS A 71 -11.08 1.76 -1.09
CA LYS A 71 -12.22 2.66 -0.92
C LYS A 71 -12.59 3.36 -2.23
N THR A 72 -11.59 3.89 -2.94
CA THR A 72 -11.78 4.56 -4.24
C THR A 72 -12.36 3.62 -5.29
N ILE A 73 -11.86 2.38 -5.35
CA ILE A 73 -12.34 1.36 -6.27
C ILE A 73 -13.80 1.00 -5.95
N TYR A 74 -14.12 0.81 -4.67
CA TYR A 74 -15.47 0.52 -4.23
C TYR A 74 -16.43 1.67 -4.57
N GLU A 75 -16.09 2.91 -4.20
CA GLU A 75 -16.95 4.08 -4.42
C GLU A 75 -17.22 4.32 -5.91
N LYS A 76 -16.21 4.20 -6.78
CA LYS A 76 -16.34 4.51 -8.21
C LYS A 76 -16.83 3.36 -9.09
N TYR A 77 -16.49 2.12 -8.73
CA TYR A 77 -16.73 0.95 -9.59
C TYR A 77 -17.59 -0.12 -8.93
N GLN A 78 -17.95 0.03 -7.65
CA GLN A 78 -18.74 -0.94 -6.88
C GLN A 78 -18.12 -2.34 -6.90
N GLN A 79 -16.78 -2.40 -6.86
CA GLN A 79 -16.02 -3.64 -6.82
C GLN A 79 -15.23 -3.73 -5.52
N GLN A 80 -15.23 -4.92 -4.92
CA GLN A 80 -14.37 -5.26 -3.81
C GLN A 80 -13.24 -6.16 -4.34
N ILE A 81 -12.01 -5.66 -4.23
CA ILE A 81 -10.81 -6.37 -4.67
C ILE A 81 -9.99 -6.69 -3.43
N PRO A 82 -9.77 -7.97 -3.09
CA PRO A 82 -8.93 -8.36 -1.97
C PRO A 82 -7.46 -8.02 -2.24
N PHE A 83 -6.79 -7.46 -1.24
CA PHE A 83 -5.36 -7.20 -1.25
C PHE A 83 -4.66 -8.03 -0.17
N VAL A 84 -3.49 -8.56 -0.49
CA VAL A 84 -2.57 -9.16 0.46
C VAL A 84 -1.37 -8.22 0.57
N LEU A 85 -1.18 -7.66 1.76
CA LEU A 85 -0.08 -6.73 2.03
C LEU A 85 1.16 -7.51 2.46
N THR A 86 2.31 -7.16 1.90
CA THR A 86 3.59 -7.77 2.27
C THR A 86 4.65 -6.71 2.44
N ASP A 87 5.51 -6.88 3.43
CA ASP A 87 6.61 -5.98 3.70
C ASP A 87 7.77 -6.73 4.35
N ILE A 88 8.99 -6.18 4.24
CA ILE A 88 10.18 -6.73 4.90
C ILE A 88 10.12 -6.56 6.42
N PHE A 89 9.44 -5.52 6.92
CA PHE A 89 9.15 -5.28 8.34
C PHE A 89 7.65 -5.00 8.53
N PRO A 90 6.79 -6.03 8.48
CA PRO A 90 5.34 -5.85 8.50
C PRO A 90 4.84 -5.19 9.79
N ASP A 91 3.95 -4.19 9.64
CA ASP A 91 3.20 -3.59 10.74
C ASP A 91 1.83 -4.27 10.86
N GLU A 92 1.79 -5.38 11.60
CA GLU A 92 0.54 -6.13 11.82
C GLU A 92 -0.57 -5.30 12.46
N ALA A 93 -0.22 -4.30 13.28
CA ALA A 93 -1.22 -3.46 13.93
C ALA A 93 -1.87 -2.53 12.90
N ALA A 94 -1.09 -1.95 11.99
CA ALA A 94 -1.62 -1.18 10.88
C ALA A 94 -2.47 -2.04 9.95
N TYR A 95 -2.01 -3.25 9.59
CA TYR A 95 -2.75 -4.12 8.67
C TYR A 95 -4.10 -4.57 9.23
N LYS A 96 -4.22 -4.79 10.54
CA LYS A 96 -5.50 -5.12 11.18
C LYS A 96 -6.55 -4.02 11.09
N LEU A 97 -6.12 -2.76 10.89
CA LEU A 97 -7.05 -1.63 10.71
C LEU A 97 -7.58 -1.56 9.29
N ILE A 98 -6.81 -2.07 8.32
CA ILE A 98 -7.20 -2.13 6.93
C ILE A 98 -8.09 -3.35 6.76
N GLN A 99 -9.34 -3.15 6.36
CA GLN A 99 -10.27 -4.24 6.05
C GLN A 99 -9.91 -4.86 4.68
N CYS A 100 -8.77 -5.55 4.63
CA CYS A 100 -8.32 -6.32 3.46
C CYS A 100 -9.19 -7.56 3.23
#